data_AF-H3ZHM0-F1
#
_entry.id   AF-H3ZHM0-F1
#
_cell.length_a   1.000
_cell.length_b   1.000
_cell.length_c   1.000
_cell.angle_alpha   90.00
_cell.angle_beta   90.00
_cell.angle_gamma   90.00
#
_symmetry.space_group_name_H-M   'P 1'
#
loop_
_entity.id
_entity.type
_entity.pdbx_description
1 polymer ?
#
loop_
_entity_poly.entity_id
_entity_poly.type
_entity_poly.pdbx_seq_one_letter_code
_entity_poly.pdbx_strand_id
1 'polypeptide(L)'
;MFTALFILSIQTITPAQMGTNMPLDNQDASRRQIDCIFQRLQQPYQLVSLPWLRARQEVRLNRLDGYFSAILLSEMKPFGELSAPLYLENWYWIEHLQSVKLAGQEKALGAVRGSHQQKWFQLMAETVTTEVNTDEELVRLLQLKRVDRILMDLEVFQLNAARLGLNQSDYQLRFFRYVPLGVYFSNQFLQLRPQFLSRFNALIAGCSQQSFALSPQEQQLILQRFLPQAQALSRRQDVQQALLAAKQQLWTEQQILQQDQQWIEEVELGIATLAKQMLLSPLSIQLQQFQQSSAGQVAEIILMDVQGRNVAISEITSDFWQGDEAKYQQVFGTKQSYFLDEVQFDASTARFLTQLSIPVIAADGRQLGVLTLGLDVETSLQYCQLNGDSIGSCDTQ
;
A
#
# COMPACT_ATOMS: atom_id res chain seq x y z
N MET A 1 35.41 -31.52 -47.36
CA MET A 1 35.04 -30.12 -47.06
C MET A 1 33.56 -29.96 -47.26
N PHE A 2 32.76 -29.96 -46.19
CA PHE A 2 31.47 -29.26 -46.13
C PHE A 2 31.20 -28.99 -44.66
N THR A 3 31.60 -27.80 -44.24
CA THR A 3 31.28 -27.18 -42.96
C THR A 3 29.79 -26.85 -42.97
N ALA A 4 29.00 -27.58 -42.20
CA ALA A 4 27.62 -27.21 -41.93
C ALA A 4 27.63 -26.01 -40.96
N LEU A 5 27.33 -24.83 -41.50
CA LEU A 5 27.02 -23.64 -40.74
C LEU A 5 25.79 -23.94 -39.85
N PHE A 6 26.02 -24.07 -38.54
CA PHE A 6 24.96 -23.93 -37.55
C PHE A 6 24.52 -22.46 -37.56
N ILE A 7 23.50 -22.14 -38.35
CA ILE A 7 22.77 -20.88 -38.21
C ILE A 7 21.85 -21.06 -37.00
N LEU A 8 22.38 -20.74 -35.81
CA LEU A 8 21.54 -20.36 -34.68
C LEU A 8 20.76 -19.13 -35.14
N SER A 9 19.52 -19.33 -35.57
CA SER A 9 18.58 -18.23 -35.72
C SER A 9 18.39 -17.64 -34.33
N ILE A 10 19.12 -16.55 -34.05
CA ILE A 10 18.84 -15.68 -32.91
C ILE A 10 17.42 -15.19 -33.17
N GLN A 11 16.43 -15.81 -32.52
CA GLN A 11 15.10 -15.23 -32.44
C GLN A 11 15.33 -13.89 -31.74
N THR A 12 15.31 -12.81 -32.52
CA THR A 12 15.30 -11.47 -31.97
C THR A 12 14.04 -11.39 -31.13
N ILE A 13 14.20 -11.37 -29.80
CA ILE A 13 13.07 -11.24 -28.88
C ILE A 13 12.35 -9.97 -29.28
N THR A 14 11.11 -10.11 -29.76
CA THR A 14 10.32 -8.95 -30.17
C THR A 14 10.10 -8.07 -28.94
N PRO A 15 10.35 -6.76 -29.06
CA PRO A 15 10.13 -5.85 -27.96
C PRO A 15 8.65 -5.83 -27.60
N ALA A 16 8.35 -5.93 -26.31
CA ALA A 16 6.98 -5.75 -25.83
C ALA A 16 6.53 -4.32 -26.08
N GLN A 17 5.36 -4.10 -26.67
CA GLN A 17 4.79 -2.77 -26.89
C GLN A 17 3.86 -2.38 -25.75
N MET A 18 4.27 -1.35 -24.99
CA MET A 18 3.61 -0.91 -23.78
C MET A 18 3.05 0.51 -23.95
N GLY A 19 1.76 0.69 -23.68
CA GLY A 19 1.12 2.01 -23.63
C GLY A 19 1.30 2.69 -22.27
N THR A 20 1.45 4.02 -22.25
CA THR A 20 1.38 4.83 -21.02
C THR A 20 0.71 6.16 -21.26
N ASN A 21 0.00 6.71 -20.27
CA ASN A 21 -0.57 8.06 -20.36
C ASN A 21 0.38 9.15 -19.85
N MET A 22 1.57 8.78 -19.36
CA MET A 22 2.56 9.72 -18.81
C MET A 22 3.42 10.35 -19.94
N PRO A 23 3.84 11.62 -19.80
CA PRO A 23 4.78 12.26 -20.72
C PRO A 23 6.14 11.53 -20.75
N LEU A 24 6.78 11.45 -21.92
CA LEU A 24 8.03 10.69 -22.08
C LEU A 24 9.29 11.41 -21.56
N ASP A 25 9.22 12.68 -21.17
CA ASP A 25 10.38 13.56 -20.99
C ASP A 25 10.69 13.98 -19.54
N ASN A 26 10.09 13.35 -18.53
CA ASN A 26 10.50 13.59 -17.15
C ASN A 26 10.54 12.31 -16.33
N GLN A 27 11.32 12.35 -15.24
CA GLN A 27 11.79 11.20 -14.47
C GLN A 27 10.67 10.50 -13.66
N ASP A 28 9.69 9.92 -14.35
CA ASP A 28 8.62 9.15 -13.71
C ASP A 28 9.20 7.95 -12.97
N ALA A 29 8.96 7.90 -11.64
CA ALA A 29 9.38 6.79 -10.80
C ALA A 29 8.87 5.44 -11.32
N SER A 30 7.64 5.43 -11.86
CA SER A 30 7.02 4.27 -12.50
C SER A 30 7.81 3.77 -13.71
N ARG A 31 8.31 4.67 -14.57
CA ARG A 31 9.12 4.31 -15.74
C ARG A 31 10.46 3.72 -15.31
N ARG A 32 11.15 4.33 -14.33
CA ARG A 32 12.43 3.81 -13.81
C ARG A 32 12.29 2.41 -13.22
N GLN A 33 11.20 2.17 -12.50
CA GLN A 33 10.91 0.85 -11.94
C GLN A 33 10.63 -0.18 -13.04
N ILE A 34 9.83 0.18 -14.05
CA ILE A 34 9.58 -0.67 -15.23
C ILE A 34 10.88 -0.96 -15.99
N ASP A 35 11.72 0.06 -16.23
CA ASP A 35 13.03 -0.11 -16.85
C ASP A 35 13.87 -1.14 -16.09
N CYS A 36 13.95 -1.03 -14.76
CA CYS A 36 14.68 -1.99 -13.92
C CYS A 36 14.13 -3.41 -14.08
N ILE A 37 12.80 -3.60 -14.02
CA ILE A 37 12.18 -4.92 -14.10
C ILE A 37 12.42 -5.55 -15.47
N PHE A 38 12.15 -4.82 -16.56
CA PHE A 38 12.32 -5.33 -17.91
C PHE A 38 13.79 -5.64 -18.25
N GLN A 39 14.73 -4.83 -17.74
CA GLN A 39 16.17 -5.12 -17.83
C GLN A 39 16.55 -6.43 -17.12
N ARG A 40 16.09 -6.65 -15.88
CA ARG A 40 16.36 -7.88 -15.14
C ARG A 40 15.67 -9.11 -15.73
N LEU A 41 14.50 -8.92 -16.35
CA LEU A 41 13.81 -9.98 -17.11
C LEU A 41 14.51 -10.32 -18.43
N GLN A 42 15.42 -9.46 -18.90
CA GLN A 42 16.02 -9.51 -20.24
C GLN A 42 14.96 -9.46 -21.35
N GLN A 43 13.86 -8.73 -21.11
CA GLN A 43 12.79 -8.52 -22.08
C GLN A 43 12.92 -7.11 -22.67
N PRO A 44 13.28 -6.96 -23.96
CA PRO A 44 13.23 -5.65 -24.60
C PRO A 44 11.78 -5.14 -24.64
N TYR A 45 11.59 -3.83 -24.57
CA TYR A 45 10.27 -3.23 -24.60
C TYR A 45 10.31 -1.83 -25.23
N GLN A 46 9.15 -1.37 -25.72
CA GLN A 46 8.96 -0.06 -26.30
C GLN A 46 7.77 0.62 -25.61
N LEU A 47 8.00 1.85 -25.16
CA LEU A 47 6.95 2.71 -24.62
C LEU A 47 6.31 3.56 -25.71
N VAL A 48 4.99 3.68 -25.68
CA VAL A 48 4.23 4.61 -26.52
C VAL A 48 3.29 5.41 -25.62
N SER A 49 3.36 6.73 -25.69
CA SER A 49 2.44 7.60 -24.96
C SER A 49 1.07 7.63 -25.64
N LEU A 50 0.03 7.20 -24.93
CA LEU A 50 -1.34 7.05 -25.42
C LEU A 50 -2.35 7.45 -24.33
N PRO A 51 -3.45 8.13 -24.68
CA PRO A 51 -4.57 8.32 -23.76
C PRO A 51 -5.11 6.98 -23.25
N TRP A 52 -5.56 6.94 -22.00
CA TRP A 52 -6.08 5.75 -21.33
C TRP A 52 -7.09 4.93 -22.15
N LEU A 53 -8.08 5.61 -22.75
CA LEU A 53 -9.09 4.94 -23.57
C LEU A 53 -8.47 4.25 -24.78
N ARG A 54 -7.47 4.89 -25.40
CA ARG A 54 -6.77 4.34 -26.55
C ARG A 54 -5.92 3.14 -26.14
N ALA A 55 -5.13 3.26 -25.07
CA ALA A 55 -4.31 2.15 -24.58
C ALA A 55 -5.14 0.89 -24.29
N ARG A 56 -6.26 1.02 -23.56
CA ARG A 56 -7.20 -0.09 -23.31
C ARG A 56 -7.76 -0.69 -24.59
N GLN A 57 -8.17 0.16 -25.53
CA GLN A 57 -8.73 -0.30 -26.80
C GLN A 57 -7.69 -1.05 -27.65
N GLU A 58 -6.45 -0.58 -27.70
CA GLU A 58 -5.39 -1.25 -28.46
C GLU A 58 -5.02 -2.61 -27.88
N VAL A 59 -5.05 -2.76 -26.55
CA VAL A 59 -4.87 -4.07 -25.91
C VAL A 59 -6.03 -5.02 -26.21
N ARG A 60 -7.29 -4.55 -26.14
CA ARG A 60 -8.46 -5.35 -26.56
C ARG A 60 -8.38 -5.84 -28.00
N LEU A 61 -7.73 -5.06 -28.85
CA LEU A 61 -7.52 -5.35 -30.26
C LEU A 61 -6.21 -6.10 -30.54
N ASN A 62 -5.49 -6.55 -29.49
CA ASN A 62 -4.23 -7.29 -29.63
C ASN A 62 -3.14 -6.52 -30.41
N ARG A 63 -3.14 -5.18 -30.28
CA ARG A 63 -2.16 -4.27 -30.91
C ARG A 63 -1.17 -3.67 -29.92
N LEU A 64 -1.38 -3.87 -28.63
CA LEU A 64 -0.44 -3.58 -27.56
C LEU A 64 -0.30 -4.80 -26.67
N ASP A 65 0.91 -5.07 -26.21
CA ASP A 65 1.21 -6.17 -25.30
C ASP A 65 0.76 -5.85 -23.86
N GLY A 66 0.68 -4.57 -23.52
CA GLY A 66 0.20 -4.12 -22.22
C GLY A 66 0.15 -2.60 -22.07
N TYR A 67 -0.23 -2.12 -20.90
CA TYR A 67 -0.21 -0.69 -20.55
C TYR A 67 -0.09 -0.46 -19.04
N PHE A 68 0.41 0.71 -18.65
CA PHE A 68 0.55 1.17 -17.26
C PHE A 68 0.41 2.69 -17.19
N SER A 69 0.17 3.32 -16.05
CA SER A 69 -0.10 2.84 -14.68
C SER A 69 -1.54 2.32 -14.45
N ALA A 70 -1.82 1.04 -14.65
CA ALA A 70 -3.17 0.51 -14.83
C ALA A 70 -3.85 0.05 -13.52
N ILE A 71 -5.18 0.16 -13.45
CA ILE A 71 -6.03 -0.62 -12.53
C ILE A 71 -6.72 -1.76 -13.28
N LEU A 72 -7.07 -2.84 -12.56
CA LEU A 72 -7.85 -3.93 -13.12
C LEU A 72 -9.34 -3.55 -13.16
N LEU A 73 -9.81 -3.17 -14.35
CA LEU A 73 -11.23 -2.95 -14.60
C LEU A 73 -11.94 -4.27 -14.91
N SER A 74 -13.18 -4.45 -14.44
CA SER A 74 -13.99 -5.64 -14.74
C SER A 74 -14.15 -5.89 -16.24
N GLU A 75 -14.31 -4.82 -17.03
CA GLU A 75 -14.40 -4.87 -18.50
C GLU A 75 -13.10 -5.37 -19.17
N MET A 76 -11.97 -5.26 -18.48
CA MET A 76 -10.66 -5.68 -18.98
C MET A 76 -10.30 -7.11 -18.56
N LYS A 77 -10.94 -7.71 -17.55
CA LYS A 77 -10.61 -9.08 -17.09
C LYS A 77 -10.53 -10.14 -18.21
N PRO A 78 -11.38 -10.13 -19.26
CA PRO A 78 -11.29 -11.14 -20.32
C PRO A 78 -10.07 -11.01 -21.25
N PHE A 79 -9.34 -9.90 -21.21
CA PHE A 79 -8.32 -9.55 -22.23
C PHE A 79 -6.88 -9.67 -21.72
N GLY A 80 -6.67 -10.00 -20.45
CA GLY A 80 -5.36 -9.89 -19.82
C GLY A 80 -5.41 -9.87 -18.31
N GLU A 81 -4.23 -9.76 -17.70
CA GLU A 81 -4.02 -9.82 -16.27
C GLU A 81 -3.23 -8.59 -15.79
N LEU A 82 -3.52 -8.14 -14.56
CA LEU A 82 -2.77 -7.06 -13.91
C LEU A 82 -1.60 -7.66 -13.12
N SER A 83 -0.42 -7.03 -13.18
CA SER A 83 0.69 -7.34 -12.28
C SER A 83 0.36 -7.03 -10.82
N ALA A 84 1.21 -7.50 -9.91
CA ALA A 84 1.25 -6.93 -8.57
C ALA A 84 1.53 -5.41 -8.65
N PRO A 85 1.11 -4.62 -7.66
CA PRO A 85 1.22 -3.16 -7.70
C PRO A 85 2.68 -2.70 -7.79
N LEU A 86 2.94 -1.72 -8.66
CA LEU A 86 4.25 -1.05 -8.77
C LEU A 86 4.25 0.28 -8.02
N TYR A 87 3.11 0.99 -8.09
CA TYR A 87 2.95 2.34 -7.58
C TYR A 87 1.58 2.49 -6.90
N LEU A 88 1.47 3.42 -5.96
CA LEU A 88 0.21 3.80 -5.34
C LEU A 88 -0.14 5.23 -5.72
N GLU A 89 -1.36 5.43 -6.23
CA GLU A 89 -1.97 6.75 -6.23
C GLU A 89 -2.72 6.97 -4.91
N ASN A 90 -2.61 8.18 -4.38
CA ASN A 90 -3.30 8.61 -3.18
C ASN A 90 -4.48 9.46 -3.63
N TRP A 91 -5.65 8.85 -3.81
CA TRP A 91 -6.82 9.59 -4.30
C TRP A 91 -7.41 10.43 -3.18
N TYR A 92 -7.60 11.72 -3.44
CA TYR A 92 -8.25 12.67 -2.55
C TYR A 92 -9.48 13.26 -3.21
N TRP A 93 -10.54 13.42 -2.42
CA TRP A 93 -11.59 14.37 -2.74
C TRP A 93 -11.05 15.78 -2.53
N ILE A 94 -11.14 16.59 -3.58
CA ILE A 94 -10.63 17.97 -3.59
C ILE A 94 -11.79 18.91 -3.90
N GLU A 95 -11.99 19.87 -3.01
CA GLU A 95 -13.10 20.82 -3.07
C GLU A 95 -12.60 22.22 -2.78
N HIS A 96 -13.07 23.21 -3.52
CA HIS A 96 -12.80 24.60 -3.17
C HIS A 96 -13.61 24.96 -1.91
N LEU A 97 -13.01 25.62 -0.90
CA LEU A 97 -13.67 25.94 0.38
C LEU A 97 -14.93 26.79 0.21
N GLN A 98 -14.98 27.60 -0.84
CA GLN A 98 -16.18 28.38 -1.19
C GLN A 98 -17.30 27.55 -1.85
N SER A 99 -17.01 26.37 -2.39
CA SER A 99 -18.01 25.40 -2.91
C SER A 99 -18.67 24.58 -1.79
N VAL A 100 -17.98 24.42 -0.64
CA VAL A 100 -18.48 23.70 0.55
C VAL A 100 -19.76 24.35 1.13
N LYS A 101 -20.08 25.60 0.77
CA LYS A 101 -21.26 26.33 1.27
C LYS A 101 -22.61 25.91 0.65
N LEU A 102 -22.63 25.06 -0.38
CA LEU A 102 -23.87 24.55 -1.00
C LEU A 102 -24.34 23.25 -0.33
N ALA A 103 -24.54 23.26 0.99
CA ALA A 103 -25.06 22.09 1.71
C ALA A 103 -26.48 21.74 1.21
N GLY A 104 -26.66 20.50 0.71
CA GLY A 104 -27.95 19.99 0.24
C GLY A 104 -28.19 20.04 -1.28
N GLN A 105 -27.24 20.52 -2.07
CA GLN A 105 -27.28 20.44 -3.54
C GLN A 105 -26.34 19.35 -4.07
N GLU A 106 -26.70 18.73 -5.19
CA GLU A 106 -25.80 17.84 -5.93
C GLU A 106 -24.54 18.62 -6.35
N LYS A 107 -23.37 18.10 -6.00
CA LYS A 107 -22.09 18.74 -6.32
C LYS A 107 -21.74 18.50 -7.78
N ALA A 108 -21.34 19.55 -8.50
CA ALA A 108 -20.86 19.41 -9.86
C ALA A 108 -19.52 18.66 -9.89
N LEU A 109 -19.50 17.45 -10.44
CA LEU A 109 -18.32 16.58 -10.49
C LEU A 109 -17.54 16.81 -11.79
N GLY A 110 -16.21 16.92 -11.66
CA GLY A 110 -15.29 16.96 -12.79
C GLY A 110 -14.43 15.70 -12.88
N ALA A 111 -14.16 15.21 -14.09
CA ALA A 111 -13.23 14.11 -14.31
C ALA A 111 -12.45 14.24 -15.63
N VAL A 112 -11.26 13.65 -15.69
CA VAL A 112 -10.50 13.49 -16.94
C VAL A 112 -11.07 12.32 -17.72
N ARG A 113 -11.35 12.54 -19.01
CA ARG A 113 -11.91 11.52 -19.89
C ARG A 113 -11.00 10.31 -19.97
N GLY A 114 -11.57 9.15 -19.67
CA GLY A 114 -10.88 7.87 -19.71
C GLY A 114 -10.04 7.55 -18.48
N SER A 115 -9.92 8.47 -17.52
CA SER A 115 -9.13 8.23 -16.31
C SER A 115 -9.75 7.14 -15.44
N HIS A 116 -8.95 6.63 -14.51
CA HIS A 116 -9.41 5.67 -13.51
C HIS A 116 -10.50 6.26 -12.61
N GLN A 117 -10.42 7.55 -12.31
CA GLN A 117 -11.40 8.29 -11.51
C GLN A 117 -12.73 8.44 -12.26
N GLN A 118 -12.71 8.73 -13.57
CA GLN A 118 -13.93 8.70 -14.39
C GLN A 118 -14.58 7.31 -14.38
N LYS A 119 -13.78 6.26 -14.53
CA LYS A 119 -14.28 4.87 -14.45
C LYS A 119 -14.84 4.54 -13.08
N TRP A 120 -14.23 5.03 -12.01
CA TRP A 120 -14.75 4.88 -10.65
C TRP A 120 -16.11 5.56 -10.49
N PHE A 121 -16.28 6.80 -10.96
CA PHE A 121 -17.58 7.48 -10.92
C PHE A 121 -18.68 6.68 -11.65
N GLN A 122 -18.36 6.15 -12.84
CA GLN A 122 -19.29 5.32 -13.61
C GLN A 122 -19.71 4.05 -12.85
N LEU A 123 -18.76 3.38 -12.18
CA LEU A 123 -19.04 2.17 -11.39
C LEU A 123 -19.92 2.46 -10.16
N MET A 124 -19.79 3.66 -9.58
CA MET A 124 -20.58 4.11 -8.44
C MET A 124 -21.92 4.75 -8.84
N ALA A 125 -22.24 4.79 -10.13
CA ALA A 125 -23.40 5.51 -10.68
C ALA A 125 -23.42 7.01 -10.32
N GLU A 126 -22.25 7.60 -10.10
CA GLU A 126 -22.07 9.04 -9.88
C GLU A 126 -22.02 9.78 -11.22
N THR A 127 -22.75 10.88 -11.33
CA THR A 127 -22.83 11.65 -12.58
C THR A 127 -21.72 12.70 -12.66
N VAL A 128 -20.77 12.49 -13.57
CA VAL A 128 -19.76 13.50 -13.90
C VAL A 128 -20.42 14.62 -14.72
N THR A 129 -20.42 15.83 -14.18
CA THR A 129 -21.03 17.01 -14.81
C THR A 129 -20.17 17.55 -15.95
N THR A 130 -18.85 17.55 -15.79
CA THR A 130 -17.92 18.04 -16.81
C THR A 130 -16.74 17.10 -17.00
N GLU A 131 -16.48 16.72 -18.25
CA GLU A 131 -15.30 15.95 -18.64
C GLU A 131 -14.29 16.86 -19.35
N VAL A 132 -13.01 16.70 -19.00
CA VAL A 132 -11.88 17.38 -19.64
C VAL A 132 -10.87 16.36 -20.17
N ASN A 133 -9.83 16.82 -20.88
CA ASN A 133 -8.83 15.91 -21.46
C ASN A 133 -7.51 15.86 -20.68
N THR A 134 -7.27 16.82 -19.79
CA THR A 134 -6.02 16.90 -19.01
C THR A 134 -6.27 17.23 -17.54
N ASP A 135 -5.35 16.84 -16.66
CA ASP A 135 -5.42 17.15 -15.23
C ASP A 135 -5.35 18.67 -14.97
N GLU A 136 -4.54 19.40 -15.75
CA GLU A 136 -4.43 20.86 -15.65
C GLU A 136 -5.76 21.56 -15.95
N GLU A 137 -6.47 21.13 -17.01
CA GLU A 137 -7.81 21.64 -17.32
C GLU A 137 -8.80 21.37 -16.18
N LEU A 138 -8.71 20.18 -15.56
CA LEU A 138 -9.60 19.80 -14.46
C LEU A 138 -9.38 20.70 -13.23
N VAL A 139 -8.12 20.90 -12.83
CA VAL A 139 -7.75 21.78 -11.72
C VAL A 139 -8.16 23.22 -12.01
N ARG A 140 -8.01 23.68 -13.26
CA ARG A 140 -8.48 25.01 -13.67
C ARG A 140 -9.99 25.17 -13.55
N LEU A 141 -10.79 24.15 -13.90
CA LEU A 141 -12.24 24.21 -13.71
C LEU A 141 -12.63 24.26 -12.23
N LEU A 142 -11.90 23.56 -11.36
CA LEU A 142 -12.10 23.61 -9.92
C LEU A 142 -11.79 25.01 -9.36
N GLN A 143 -10.68 25.62 -9.79
CA GLN A 143 -10.32 27.00 -9.42
C GLN A 143 -11.39 28.01 -9.84
N LEU A 144 -11.93 27.85 -11.05
CA LEU A 144 -13.00 28.69 -11.60
C LEU A 144 -14.38 28.35 -11.02
N LYS A 145 -14.48 27.36 -10.11
CA LYS A 145 -15.72 26.88 -9.49
C LYS A 145 -16.77 26.46 -10.52
N ARG A 146 -16.31 25.96 -11.68
CA ARG A 146 -17.18 25.35 -12.70
C ARG A 146 -17.50 23.90 -12.40
N VAL A 147 -16.67 23.28 -11.56
CA VAL A 147 -16.94 22.02 -10.86
C VAL A 147 -16.69 22.27 -9.38
N ASP A 148 -17.45 21.62 -8.51
CA ASP A 148 -17.37 21.79 -7.06
C ASP A 148 -16.40 20.83 -6.42
N ARG A 149 -16.27 19.64 -7.00
CA ARG A 149 -15.49 18.53 -6.45
C ARG A 149 -14.85 17.72 -7.57
N ILE A 150 -13.61 17.33 -7.34
CA ILE A 150 -12.87 16.39 -8.19
C ILE A 150 -12.28 15.27 -7.32
N LEU A 151 -11.98 14.15 -7.97
CA LEU A 151 -11.20 13.06 -7.40
C LEU A 151 -9.88 12.99 -8.18
N MET A 152 -8.74 13.11 -7.48
CA MET A 152 -7.42 13.19 -8.11
C MET A 152 -6.36 12.66 -7.14
N ASP A 153 -5.23 12.21 -7.70
CA ASP A 153 -4.02 11.96 -6.90
C ASP A 153 -3.50 13.26 -6.25
N LEU A 154 -3.06 13.18 -4.99
CA LEU A 154 -2.60 14.35 -4.23
C LEU A 154 -1.40 15.04 -4.88
N GLU A 155 -0.40 14.28 -5.33
CA GLU A 155 0.81 14.83 -5.93
C GLU A 155 0.49 15.48 -7.29
N VAL A 156 -0.37 14.83 -8.09
CA VAL A 156 -0.87 15.38 -9.35
C VAL A 156 -1.61 16.70 -9.12
N PHE A 157 -2.46 16.79 -8.10
CA PHE A 157 -3.13 18.04 -7.76
C PHE A 157 -2.13 19.11 -7.34
N GLN A 158 -1.19 18.81 -6.44
CA GLN A 158 -0.20 19.78 -5.95
C GLN A 158 0.69 20.31 -7.08
N LEU A 159 1.12 19.45 -8.01
CA LEU A 159 1.88 19.83 -9.19
C LEU A 159 1.11 20.81 -10.08
N ASN A 160 -0.15 20.49 -10.41
CA ASN A 160 -0.98 21.32 -11.26
C ASN A 160 -1.39 22.62 -10.56
N ALA A 161 -1.68 22.58 -9.25
CA ALA A 161 -1.95 23.74 -8.43
C ALA A 161 -0.76 24.70 -8.40
N ALA A 162 0.46 24.19 -8.24
CA ALA A 162 1.68 24.99 -8.28
C ALA A 162 1.88 25.65 -9.66
N ARG A 163 1.70 24.90 -10.76
CA ARG A 163 1.79 25.42 -12.14
C ARG A 163 0.78 26.53 -12.42
N LEU A 164 -0.43 26.39 -11.89
CA LEU A 164 -1.53 27.34 -12.07
C LEU A 164 -1.52 28.48 -11.04
N GLY A 165 -0.59 28.49 -10.08
CA GLY A 165 -0.48 29.53 -9.05
C GLY A 165 -1.61 29.53 -8.02
N LEU A 166 -2.19 28.36 -7.72
CA LEU A 166 -3.27 28.21 -6.74
C LEU A 166 -2.70 28.25 -5.32
N ASN A 167 -3.45 28.86 -4.40
CA ASN A 167 -3.19 28.74 -2.98
C ASN A 167 -3.83 27.45 -2.43
N GLN A 168 -3.03 26.52 -1.91
CA GLN A 168 -3.52 25.23 -1.42
C GLN A 168 -4.50 25.37 -0.25
N SER A 169 -4.39 26.43 0.56
CA SER A 169 -5.29 26.67 1.70
C SER A 169 -6.73 26.97 1.28
N ASP A 170 -6.98 27.26 0.01
CA ASP A 170 -8.33 27.52 -0.52
C ASP A 170 -9.10 26.23 -0.80
N TYR A 171 -8.47 25.06 -0.61
CA TYR A 171 -9.02 23.76 -0.93
C TYR A 171 -9.09 22.87 0.30
N GLN A 172 -10.19 22.13 0.39
CA GLN A 172 -10.33 21.02 1.30
C GLN A 172 -9.88 19.73 0.61
N LEU A 173 -8.92 19.04 1.23
CA LEU A 173 -8.39 17.75 0.80
C LEU A 173 -8.89 16.67 1.75
N ARG A 174 -9.58 15.65 1.23
CA ARG A 174 -10.02 14.50 2.03
C ARG A 174 -9.58 13.20 1.37
N PHE A 175 -8.70 12.46 2.04
CA PHE A 175 -8.20 11.17 1.56
C PHE A 175 -9.37 10.25 1.22
N PHE A 176 -9.45 9.73 0.01
CA PHE A 176 -10.49 8.80 -0.37
C PHE A 176 -9.99 7.36 -0.23
N ARG A 177 -8.89 7.02 -0.92
CA ARG A 177 -8.31 5.67 -0.89
C ARG A 177 -6.92 5.66 -1.50
N TYR A 178 -6.17 4.59 -1.21
CA TYR A 178 -5.06 4.18 -2.06
C TYR A 178 -5.58 3.44 -3.28
N VAL A 179 -4.92 3.66 -4.41
CA VAL A 179 -5.20 2.94 -5.65
C VAL A 179 -3.93 2.26 -6.14
N PRO A 180 -3.85 0.92 -6.02
CA PRO A 180 -2.73 0.16 -6.54
C PRO A 180 -2.69 0.22 -8.06
N LEU A 181 -1.59 0.72 -8.60
CA LEU A 181 -1.34 0.76 -10.03
C LEU A 181 -0.29 -0.28 -10.42
N GLY A 182 -0.66 -1.10 -11.40
CA GLY A 182 0.19 -2.15 -11.96
C GLY A 182 0.48 -1.92 -13.43
N VAL A 183 1.10 -2.93 -14.03
CA VAL A 183 1.16 -3.10 -15.48
C VAL A 183 0.11 -4.12 -15.87
N TYR A 184 -0.79 -3.74 -16.78
CA TYR A 184 -1.75 -4.67 -17.36
C TYR A 184 -1.12 -5.32 -18.59
N PHE A 185 -1.09 -6.66 -18.62
CA PHE A 185 -0.55 -7.44 -19.72
C PHE A 185 -1.67 -8.16 -20.46
N SER A 186 -1.64 -8.10 -21.80
CA SER A 186 -2.59 -8.81 -22.64
C SER A 186 -2.46 -10.32 -22.50
N ASN A 187 -3.57 -11.03 -22.66
CA ASN A 187 -3.59 -12.50 -22.67
C ASN A 187 -2.69 -13.06 -23.78
N GLN A 188 -2.66 -12.41 -24.95
CA GLN A 188 -1.79 -12.84 -26.04
C GLN A 188 -0.31 -12.81 -25.62
N PHE A 189 0.13 -11.72 -24.99
CA PHE A 189 1.51 -11.58 -24.53
C PHE A 189 1.87 -12.64 -23.47
N LEU A 190 0.98 -12.86 -22.51
CA LEU A 190 1.18 -13.82 -21.42
C LEU A 190 1.16 -15.28 -21.88
N GLN A 191 0.30 -15.63 -22.83
CA GLN A 191 0.24 -16.98 -23.42
C GLN A 191 1.51 -17.32 -24.18
N LEU A 192 2.12 -16.35 -24.86
CA LEU A 192 3.38 -16.53 -25.56
C LEU A 192 4.60 -16.62 -24.62
N ARG A 193 4.45 -16.19 -23.35
CA ARG A 193 5.52 -16.15 -22.35
C ARG A 193 5.02 -16.69 -21.00
N PRO A 194 4.85 -18.02 -20.88
CA PRO A 194 4.50 -18.64 -19.60
C PRO A 194 5.45 -18.18 -18.49
N GLN A 195 4.92 -17.99 -17.28
CA GLN A 195 5.66 -17.51 -16.10
C GLN A 195 6.17 -16.06 -16.17
N PHE A 196 5.97 -15.33 -17.28
CA PHE A 196 6.41 -13.93 -17.36
C PHE A 196 5.86 -13.09 -16.21
N LEU A 197 4.55 -13.16 -15.96
CA LEU A 197 3.90 -12.38 -14.91
C LEU A 197 4.45 -12.70 -13.52
N SER A 198 4.65 -13.99 -13.20
CA SER A 198 5.24 -14.39 -11.92
C SER A 198 6.66 -13.87 -11.73
N ARG A 199 7.50 -13.92 -12.77
CA ARG A 199 8.86 -13.39 -12.74
C ARG A 199 8.87 -11.87 -12.67
N PHE A 200 7.95 -11.21 -13.38
CA PHE A 200 7.77 -9.76 -13.33
C PHE A 200 7.42 -9.33 -11.90
N ASN A 201 6.42 -9.97 -11.28
CA ASN A 201 5.99 -9.67 -9.92
C ASN A 201 7.11 -9.89 -8.89
N ALA A 202 7.91 -10.95 -9.03
CA ALA A 202 9.03 -11.24 -8.14
C ALA A 202 10.14 -10.17 -8.15
N LEU A 203 10.21 -9.35 -9.21
CA LEU A 203 11.23 -8.31 -9.35
C LEU A 203 10.76 -6.93 -8.87
N ILE A 204 9.47 -6.74 -8.59
CA ILE A 204 8.91 -5.43 -8.24
C ILE A 204 9.58 -4.85 -7.00
N ALA A 205 9.67 -5.63 -5.92
CA ALA A 205 10.27 -5.17 -4.65
C ALA A 205 11.74 -4.76 -4.84
N GLY A 206 12.53 -5.59 -5.53
CA GLY A 206 13.95 -5.32 -5.76
C GLY A 206 14.26 -4.23 -6.81
N CYS A 207 13.23 -3.72 -7.49
CA CYS A 207 13.31 -2.62 -8.44
C CYS A 207 12.58 -1.35 -7.97
N SER A 208 11.92 -1.39 -6.81
CA SER A 208 11.28 -0.21 -6.25
C SER A 208 12.33 0.75 -5.69
N GLN A 209 12.24 2.03 -6.04
CA GLN A 209 13.10 3.08 -5.46
C GLN A 209 12.50 3.70 -4.19
N GLN A 210 11.19 3.49 -3.98
CA GLN A 210 10.45 3.94 -2.82
C GLN A 210 9.57 2.78 -2.37
N SER A 211 9.74 2.37 -1.13
CA SER A 211 8.69 1.74 -0.35
C SER A 211 7.45 2.65 -0.35
N PHE A 212 6.26 2.07 -0.27
CA PHE A 212 5.05 2.87 -0.18
C PHE A 212 5.13 3.64 1.15
N ALA A 213 5.41 4.94 1.11
CA ALA A 213 5.58 5.74 2.32
C ALA A 213 4.30 6.54 2.57
N LEU A 214 3.86 6.55 3.82
CA LEU A 214 2.79 7.47 4.26
C LEU A 214 3.29 8.90 4.15
N SER A 215 2.46 9.81 3.63
CA SER A 215 2.72 11.24 3.69
C SER A 215 2.76 11.73 5.15
N PRO A 216 3.41 12.86 5.46
CA PRO A 216 3.48 13.39 6.82
C PRO A 216 2.10 13.58 7.48
N GLN A 217 1.09 13.95 6.70
CA GLN A 217 -0.29 14.10 7.19
C GLN A 217 -0.92 12.74 7.53
N GLU A 218 -0.75 11.73 6.69
CA GLU A 218 -1.26 10.38 6.94
C GLU A 218 -0.58 9.74 8.16
N GLN A 219 0.75 9.92 8.30
CA GLN A 219 1.48 9.50 9.48
C GLN A 219 0.90 10.13 10.76
N GLN A 220 0.63 11.44 10.73
CA GLN A 220 0.05 12.14 11.87
C GLN A 220 -1.33 11.59 12.24
N LEU A 221 -2.21 11.34 11.25
CA LEU A 221 -3.55 10.78 11.49
C LEU A 221 -3.46 9.38 12.12
N ILE A 222 -2.58 8.52 11.60
CA ILE A 222 -2.35 7.19 12.16
C ILE A 222 -1.82 7.28 13.59
N LEU A 223 -0.81 8.12 13.84
CA LEU A 223 -0.23 8.26 15.16
C LEU A 223 -1.23 8.81 16.18
N GLN A 224 -1.99 9.84 15.83
CA GLN A 224 -3.03 10.40 16.70
C GLN A 224 -4.07 9.34 17.11
N ARG A 225 -4.44 8.46 16.17
CA ARG A 225 -5.44 7.42 16.42
C ARG A 225 -4.90 6.24 17.23
N PHE A 226 -3.75 5.71 16.85
CA PHE A 226 -3.28 4.41 17.34
C PHE A 226 -2.21 4.49 18.42
N LEU A 227 -1.43 5.57 18.49
CA LEU A 227 -0.40 5.70 19.53
C LEU A 227 -1.00 5.68 20.95
N PRO A 228 -2.10 6.39 21.26
CA PRO A 228 -2.72 6.31 22.58
C PRO A 228 -3.25 4.90 22.90
N GLN A 229 -3.79 4.20 21.90
CA GLN A 229 -4.31 2.85 22.05
C GLN A 229 -3.18 1.85 22.32
N ALA A 230 -2.09 1.92 21.55
CA ALA A 230 -0.90 1.11 21.77
C ALA A 230 -0.33 1.37 23.19
N GLN A 231 -0.23 2.63 23.60
CA GLN A 231 0.24 3.01 24.94
C GLN A 231 -0.67 2.50 26.05
N ALA A 232 -2.00 2.49 25.86
CA ALA A 232 -2.93 1.91 26.81
C ALA A 232 -2.72 0.39 26.92
N LEU A 233 -2.55 -0.29 25.78
CA LEU A 233 -2.30 -1.73 25.72
C LEU A 233 -0.97 -2.10 26.40
N SER A 234 0.11 -1.36 26.16
CA SER A 234 1.43 -1.61 26.78
C SER A 234 1.45 -1.37 28.30
N ARG A 235 0.53 -0.56 28.83
CA ARG A 235 0.38 -0.32 30.27
C ARG A 235 -0.49 -1.35 30.98
N ARG A 236 -1.14 -2.27 30.26
CA ARG A 236 -1.95 -3.32 30.90
C ARG A 236 -1.08 -4.24 31.75
N GLN A 237 -1.64 -4.67 32.87
CA GLN A 237 -0.93 -5.51 33.82
C GLN A 237 -0.59 -6.89 33.24
N ASP A 238 -1.49 -7.49 32.46
CA ASP A 238 -1.27 -8.80 31.82
C ASP A 238 -0.14 -8.77 30.80
N VAL A 239 -0.04 -7.70 29.99
CA VAL A 239 1.08 -7.46 29.07
C VAL A 239 2.41 -7.38 29.82
N GLN A 240 2.48 -6.54 30.86
CA GLN A 240 3.72 -6.39 31.65
C GLN A 240 4.10 -7.69 32.36
N GLN A 241 3.13 -8.42 32.91
CA GLN A 241 3.37 -9.69 33.58
C GLN A 241 3.91 -10.76 32.63
N ALA A 242 3.36 -10.85 31.41
CA ALA A 242 3.85 -11.80 30.40
C ALA A 242 5.31 -11.53 30.02
N LEU A 243 5.69 -10.26 29.82
CA LEU A 243 7.07 -9.87 29.54
C LEU A 243 8.01 -10.13 30.73
N LEU A 244 7.56 -9.83 31.95
CA LEU A 244 8.34 -10.10 33.16
C LEU A 244 8.56 -11.60 33.36
N ALA A 245 7.57 -12.44 33.04
CA ALA A 245 7.69 -13.90 33.07
C ALA A 245 8.68 -14.39 32.01
N ALA A 246 8.58 -13.90 30.76
CA ALA A 246 9.51 -14.24 29.68
C ALA A 246 10.96 -13.88 30.04
N LYS A 247 11.17 -12.76 30.73
CA LYS A 247 12.49 -12.32 31.21
C LYS A 247 13.12 -13.26 32.25
N GLN A 248 12.34 -14.05 32.99
CA GLN A 248 12.89 -15.04 33.94
C GLN A 248 13.62 -16.19 33.23
N GLN A 249 13.32 -16.42 31.95
CA GLN A 249 13.90 -17.50 31.15
C GLN A 249 14.45 -16.95 29.83
N LEU A 250 15.60 -16.30 29.93
CA LEU A 250 16.36 -15.90 28.75
C LEU A 250 16.88 -17.15 28.02
N TRP A 251 16.82 -17.10 26.70
CA TRP A 251 17.31 -18.17 25.84
C TRP A 251 18.69 -17.81 25.29
N THR A 252 19.48 -18.84 25.00
CA THR A 252 20.66 -18.71 24.16
C THR A 252 20.24 -18.41 22.72
N GLU A 253 21.12 -17.78 21.95
CA GLU A 253 20.89 -17.51 20.53
C GLU A 253 20.53 -18.79 19.75
N GLN A 254 21.21 -19.91 20.04
CA GLN A 254 20.93 -21.20 19.42
C GLN A 254 19.49 -21.68 19.70
N GLN A 255 18.98 -21.48 20.92
CA GLN A 255 17.60 -21.86 21.26
C GLN A 255 16.58 -20.98 20.53
N ILE A 256 16.87 -19.68 20.38
CA ILE A 256 16.00 -18.75 19.63
C ILE A 256 15.94 -19.19 18.17
N LEU A 257 17.10 -19.36 17.53
CA LEU A 257 17.18 -19.76 16.12
C LEU A 257 16.56 -21.14 15.86
N GLN A 258 16.71 -22.09 16.79
CA GLN A 258 16.08 -23.40 16.66
C GLN A 258 14.54 -23.31 16.71
N GLN A 259 14.01 -22.55 17.66
CA GLN A 259 12.56 -22.34 17.78
C GLN A 259 12.01 -21.58 16.57
N ASP A 260 12.77 -20.61 16.09
CA ASP A 260 12.42 -19.79 14.93
C ASP A 260 12.36 -20.62 13.65
N GLN A 261 13.39 -21.43 13.39
CA GLN A 261 13.40 -22.34 12.24
C GLN A 261 12.21 -23.32 12.29
N GLN A 262 11.91 -23.88 13.47
CA GLN A 262 10.75 -24.76 13.62
C GLN A 262 9.44 -24.01 13.33
N TRP A 263 9.30 -22.77 13.80
CA TRP A 263 8.11 -21.95 13.55
C TRP A 263 7.91 -21.71 12.07
N ILE A 264 8.96 -21.26 11.36
CA ILE A 264 8.93 -20.98 9.91
C ILE A 264 8.52 -22.24 9.14
N GLU A 265 9.17 -23.38 9.41
CA GLU A 265 8.86 -24.65 8.76
C GLU A 265 7.39 -25.08 8.98
N GLU A 266 6.88 -24.95 10.21
CA GLU A 266 5.49 -25.29 10.51
C GLU A 266 4.49 -24.37 9.80
N VAL A 267 4.80 -23.08 9.65
CA VAL A 267 3.97 -22.10 8.94
C VAL A 267 3.96 -22.37 7.44
N GLU A 268 5.13 -22.62 6.83
CA GLU A 268 5.24 -22.98 5.40
C GLU A 268 4.47 -24.26 5.05
N LEU A 269 4.43 -25.23 5.97
CA LEU A 269 3.67 -26.47 5.83
C LEU A 269 2.16 -26.31 6.14
N GLY A 270 1.72 -25.13 6.59
CA GLY A 270 0.33 -24.85 6.96
C GLY A 270 -0.15 -25.50 8.26
N ILE A 271 0.77 -26.05 9.07
CA ILE A 271 0.44 -26.73 10.33
C ILE A 271 0.48 -25.74 11.49
N ALA A 272 1.54 -24.91 11.57
CA ALA A 272 1.73 -23.82 12.53
C ALA A 272 1.34 -24.18 13.98
N THR A 273 1.82 -25.31 14.51
CA THR A 273 1.43 -25.84 15.84
C THR A 273 1.87 -24.89 16.94
N LEU A 274 3.13 -24.44 16.90
CA LEU A 274 3.68 -23.50 17.88
C LEU A 274 2.92 -22.18 17.91
N ALA A 275 2.65 -21.61 16.74
CA ALA A 275 1.87 -20.38 16.60
C ALA A 275 0.44 -20.54 17.12
N LYS A 276 -0.25 -21.62 16.75
CA LYS A 276 -1.60 -21.93 17.24
C LYS A 276 -1.63 -22.10 18.76
N GLN A 277 -0.63 -22.74 19.35
CA GLN A 277 -0.53 -22.85 20.80
C GLN A 277 -0.35 -21.47 21.46
N MET A 278 0.46 -20.59 20.88
CA MET A 278 0.63 -19.23 21.39
C MET A 278 -0.66 -18.40 21.25
N LEU A 279 -1.40 -18.53 20.14
CA LEU A 279 -2.69 -17.87 19.93
C LEU A 279 -3.74 -18.26 20.99
N LEU A 280 -3.65 -19.48 21.52
CA LEU A 280 -4.52 -19.96 22.61
C LEU A 280 -4.11 -19.47 24.00
N SER A 281 -3.01 -18.72 24.13
CA SER A 281 -2.62 -18.14 25.42
C SER A 281 -3.64 -17.10 25.89
N PRO A 282 -3.85 -16.92 27.21
CA PRO A 282 -4.81 -15.93 27.71
C PRO A 282 -4.53 -14.52 27.19
N LEU A 283 -3.26 -14.12 27.08
CA LEU A 283 -2.90 -12.80 26.57
C LEU A 283 -3.18 -12.69 25.07
N SER A 284 -2.81 -13.69 24.26
CA SER A 284 -3.11 -13.70 22.82
C SER A 284 -4.60 -13.60 22.53
N ILE A 285 -5.45 -14.29 23.29
CA ILE A 285 -6.91 -14.18 23.18
C ILE A 285 -7.39 -12.75 23.47
N GLN A 286 -6.80 -12.07 24.46
CA GLN A 286 -7.11 -10.65 24.75
C GLN A 286 -6.65 -9.72 23.62
N LEU A 287 -5.50 -9.99 23.00
CA LEU A 287 -5.01 -9.24 21.84
C LEU A 287 -5.93 -9.44 20.63
N GLN A 288 -6.42 -10.67 20.39
CA GLN A 288 -7.40 -10.97 19.35
C GLN A 288 -8.73 -10.23 19.56
N GLN A 289 -9.21 -10.15 20.81
CA GLN A 289 -10.42 -9.38 21.12
C GLN A 289 -10.23 -7.89 20.82
N PHE A 290 -9.06 -7.33 21.15
CA PHE A 290 -8.72 -5.96 20.80
C PHE A 290 -8.69 -5.77 19.27
N GLN A 291 -8.00 -6.65 18.54
CA GLN A 291 -7.95 -6.65 17.08
C GLN A 291 -9.36 -6.71 16.47
N GLN A 292 -10.22 -7.62 16.92
CA GLN A 292 -11.61 -7.75 16.45
C GLN A 292 -12.46 -6.50 16.72
N SER A 293 -12.22 -5.83 17.86
CA SER A 293 -12.92 -4.58 18.22
C SER A 293 -12.49 -3.36 17.39
N SER A 294 -11.39 -3.46 16.63
CA SER A 294 -10.83 -2.37 15.84
C SER A 294 -11.51 -2.14 14.49
N ALA A 295 -12.61 -2.85 14.21
CA ALA A 295 -13.34 -2.77 12.93
C ALA A 295 -12.44 -2.97 11.68
N GLY A 296 -11.40 -3.79 11.79
CA GLY A 296 -10.46 -4.09 10.71
C GLY A 296 -9.30 -3.10 10.57
N GLN A 297 -9.20 -2.08 11.44
CA GLN A 297 -8.07 -1.14 11.43
C GLN A 297 -6.76 -1.76 11.92
N VAL A 298 -6.84 -2.68 12.88
CA VAL A 298 -5.71 -3.45 13.38
C VAL A 298 -5.75 -4.84 12.74
N ALA A 299 -4.75 -5.14 11.91
CA ALA A 299 -4.60 -6.41 11.22
C ALA A 299 -3.94 -7.47 12.12
N GLU A 300 -2.94 -7.06 12.91
CA GLU A 300 -2.21 -7.96 13.81
C GLU A 300 -1.65 -7.20 15.01
N ILE A 301 -1.31 -7.94 16.07
CA ILE A 301 -0.64 -7.43 17.26
C ILE A 301 0.43 -8.44 17.64
N ILE A 302 1.65 -7.95 17.83
CA ILE A 302 2.81 -8.76 18.21
C ILE A 302 3.41 -8.16 19.48
N LEU A 303 3.54 -8.99 20.52
CA LEU A 303 4.25 -8.63 21.74
C LEU A 303 5.56 -9.41 21.79
N MET A 304 6.67 -8.67 21.77
CA MET A 304 8.03 -9.21 21.77
C MET A 304 8.73 -8.90 23.08
N ASP A 305 9.58 -9.80 23.56
CA ASP A 305 10.38 -9.57 24.77
C ASP A 305 11.72 -8.87 24.53
N VAL A 306 12.55 -8.80 25.57
CA VAL A 306 13.89 -8.19 25.54
C VAL A 306 14.91 -8.90 24.62
N GLN A 307 14.56 -10.05 24.05
CA GLN A 307 15.36 -10.77 23.06
C GLN A 307 14.70 -10.78 21.68
N GLY A 308 13.58 -10.08 21.49
CA GLY A 308 12.82 -10.05 20.25
C GLY A 308 11.99 -11.30 20.01
N ARG A 309 11.78 -12.16 21.02
CA ARG A 309 10.97 -13.37 20.89
C ARG A 309 9.49 -13.05 21.03
N ASN A 310 8.63 -13.67 20.23
CA ASN A 310 7.19 -13.56 20.40
C ASN A 310 6.75 -14.13 21.76
N VAL A 311 6.04 -13.31 22.53
CA VAL A 311 5.43 -13.67 23.83
C VAL A 311 3.93 -13.86 23.70
N ALA A 312 3.29 -13.03 22.87
CA ALA A 312 1.88 -13.15 22.51
C ALA A 312 1.67 -12.54 21.13
N ILE A 313 0.74 -13.13 20.37
CA ILE A 313 0.40 -12.73 19.01
C ILE A 313 -1.12 -12.73 18.86
N SER A 314 -1.67 -11.87 18.01
CA SER A 314 -3.10 -11.92 17.67
C SER A 314 -3.38 -12.71 16.39
N GLU A 315 -2.41 -12.78 15.48
CA GLU A 315 -2.42 -13.54 14.23
C GLU A 315 -1.12 -14.34 14.08
N ILE A 316 -1.10 -15.35 13.20
CA ILE A 316 0.11 -16.13 12.93
C ILE A 316 1.15 -15.24 12.23
N THR A 317 2.33 -15.10 12.83
CA THR A 317 3.50 -14.42 12.24
C THR A 317 4.30 -15.37 11.34
N SER A 318 5.08 -14.83 10.40
CA SER A 318 5.99 -15.59 9.54
C SER A 318 7.01 -16.42 10.33
N ASP A 319 7.48 -15.85 11.43
CA ASP A 319 8.62 -16.28 12.23
C ASP A 319 8.37 -15.97 13.71
N PHE A 320 9.15 -16.59 14.58
CA PHE A 320 9.02 -16.47 16.04
C PHE A 320 9.92 -15.38 16.61
N TRP A 321 11.10 -15.20 16.02
CA TRP A 321 12.05 -14.19 16.39
C TRP A 321 11.87 -12.97 15.51
N GLN A 322 11.80 -11.80 16.12
CA GLN A 322 11.55 -10.51 15.45
C GLN A 322 12.65 -9.51 15.81
N GLY A 323 13.71 -9.96 16.50
CA GLY A 323 14.76 -9.10 17.06
C GLY A 323 15.70 -8.53 16.01
N ASP A 324 15.74 -9.15 14.84
CA ASP A 324 16.44 -8.69 13.64
C ASP A 324 15.62 -7.69 12.80
N GLU A 325 14.32 -7.55 13.06
CA GLU A 325 13.44 -6.68 12.31
C GLU A 325 13.51 -5.21 12.75
N ALA A 326 13.26 -4.29 11.79
CA ALA A 326 13.25 -2.85 12.04
C ALA A 326 12.23 -2.44 13.11
N LYS A 327 11.03 -3.05 13.10
CA LYS A 327 9.97 -2.82 14.09
C LYS A 327 10.42 -3.00 15.54
N TYR A 328 11.38 -3.90 15.76
CA TYR A 328 12.00 -4.13 17.06
C TYR A 328 13.21 -3.21 17.29
N GLN A 329 14.19 -3.23 16.37
CA GLN A 329 15.48 -2.57 16.55
C GLN A 329 15.40 -1.05 16.66
N GLN A 330 14.42 -0.42 16.01
CA GLN A 330 14.26 1.04 16.05
C GLN A 330 13.73 1.52 17.41
N VAL A 331 13.09 0.63 18.18
CA VAL A 331 12.41 0.96 19.43
C VAL A 331 13.15 0.41 20.65
N PHE A 332 13.53 -0.87 20.61
CA PHE A 332 14.18 -1.52 21.73
C PHE A 332 15.63 -1.04 21.88
N GLY A 333 16.03 -0.68 23.10
CA GLY A 333 17.35 -0.13 23.39
C GLY A 333 17.58 1.31 22.90
N THR A 334 16.60 1.92 22.23
CA THR A 334 16.67 3.31 21.77
C THR A 334 15.90 4.25 22.71
N LYS A 335 16.01 5.57 22.47
CA LYS A 335 15.21 6.59 23.17
C LYS A 335 13.90 6.91 22.44
N GLN A 336 13.59 6.22 21.33
CA GLN A 336 12.37 6.45 20.58
C GLN A 336 11.16 5.98 21.38
N SER A 337 10.09 6.77 21.39
CA SER A 337 8.83 6.42 22.05
C SER A 337 7.93 5.56 21.16
N TYR A 338 8.16 5.58 19.85
CA TYR A 338 7.51 4.75 18.86
C TYR A 338 8.36 4.68 17.58
N PHE A 339 8.05 3.72 16.72
CA PHE A 339 8.50 3.62 15.35
C PHE A 339 7.30 3.30 14.47
N LEU A 340 7.11 4.05 13.39
CA LEU A 340 6.08 3.79 12.38
C LEU A 340 6.80 3.39 11.10
N ASP A 341 6.56 2.14 10.67
CA ASP A 341 7.23 1.56 9.52
C ASP A 341 6.61 2.07 8.20
N GLU A 342 7.30 1.77 7.11
CA GLU A 342 6.81 2.00 5.75
C GLU A 342 5.61 1.10 5.45
N VAL A 343 4.84 1.44 4.42
CA VAL A 343 3.68 0.65 3.99
C VAL A 343 4.14 -0.51 3.12
N GLN A 344 3.63 -1.69 3.43
CA GLN A 344 3.82 -2.91 2.67
C GLN A 344 2.49 -3.36 2.06
N PHE A 345 2.56 -3.89 0.84
CA PHE A 345 1.40 -4.49 0.19
C PHE A 345 1.37 -6.00 0.45
N ASP A 346 0.35 -6.47 1.14
CA ASP A 346 0.06 -7.90 1.25
C ASP A 346 -0.78 -8.35 0.04
N ALA A 347 -0.14 -9.10 -0.86
CA ALA A 347 -0.76 -9.59 -2.07
C ALA A 347 -1.86 -10.65 -1.82
N SER A 348 -1.84 -11.33 -0.67
CA SER A 348 -2.81 -12.39 -0.34
C SER A 348 -4.16 -11.81 0.06
N THR A 349 -4.14 -10.70 0.82
CA THR A 349 -5.34 -10.00 1.29
C THR A 349 -5.65 -8.74 0.49
N ALA A 350 -4.75 -8.35 -0.43
CA ALA A 350 -4.77 -7.12 -1.21
C ALA A 350 -4.88 -5.86 -0.31
N ARG A 351 -4.16 -5.86 0.81
CA ARG A 351 -4.16 -4.79 1.82
C ARG A 351 -2.83 -4.06 1.88
N PHE A 352 -2.91 -2.80 2.30
CA PHE A 352 -1.75 -1.97 2.61
C PHE A 352 -1.60 -1.92 4.11
N LEU A 353 -0.50 -2.48 4.61
CA LEU A 353 -0.21 -2.58 6.03
C LEU A 353 0.98 -1.70 6.39
N THR A 354 0.91 -1.00 7.52
CA THR A 354 2.05 -0.35 8.18
C THR A 354 2.15 -0.89 9.60
N GLN A 355 3.31 -0.80 10.24
CA GLN A 355 3.50 -1.28 11.60
C GLN A 355 3.85 -0.13 12.55
N LEU A 356 3.06 0.02 13.61
CA LEU A 356 3.34 0.95 14.71
C LEU A 356 3.89 0.17 15.89
N SER A 357 5.16 0.39 16.21
CA SER A 357 5.87 -0.27 17.30
C SER A 357 6.17 0.69 18.44
N ILE A 358 5.96 0.26 19.68
CA ILE A 358 6.22 1.06 20.88
C ILE A 358 6.95 0.23 21.96
N PRO A 359 7.79 0.85 22.80
CA PRO A 359 8.43 0.13 23.88
C PRO A 359 7.42 -0.11 25.00
N VAL A 360 7.46 -1.31 25.59
CA VAL A 360 6.75 -1.58 26.84
C VAL A 360 7.67 -1.25 28.00
N ILE A 361 7.35 -0.18 28.74
CA ILE A 361 8.22 0.35 29.81
C ILE A 361 7.63 0.03 31.18
N ALA A 362 8.45 -0.54 32.06
CA ALA A 362 8.10 -0.78 33.46
C ALA A 362 8.02 0.51 34.28
N ALA A 363 7.42 0.45 35.47
CA ALA A 363 7.33 1.60 36.37
C ALA A 363 8.69 2.21 36.76
N ASP A 364 9.76 1.42 36.72
CA ASP A 364 11.14 1.85 37.00
C ASP A 364 11.89 2.39 35.77
N GLY A 365 11.20 2.54 34.63
CA GLY A 365 11.76 3.08 33.39
C GLY A 365 12.51 2.06 32.53
N ARG A 366 12.63 0.79 32.93
CA ARG A 366 13.26 -0.24 32.09
C ARG A 366 12.32 -0.71 31.00
N GLN A 367 12.84 -0.89 29.78
CA GLN A 367 12.11 -1.57 28.71
C GLN A 367 11.98 -3.07 29.04
N LEU A 368 10.77 -3.59 28.90
CA LEU A 368 10.41 -5.00 29.10
C LEU A 368 10.28 -5.76 27.78
N GLY A 369 10.11 -5.04 26.68
CA GLY A 369 9.84 -5.59 25.35
C GLY A 369 9.30 -4.52 24.41
N VAL A 370 8.79 -4.96 23.26
CA VAL A 370 8.19 -4.11 22.23
C VAL A 370 6.79 -4.64 21.91
N LEU A 371 5.84 -3.72 21.75
CA LEU A 371 4.49 -4.02 21.26
C LEU A 371 4.34 -3.40 19.88
N THR A 372 3.96 -4.21 18.90
CA THR A 372 3.70 -3.77 17.53
C THR A 372 2.23 -3.98 17.16
N LEU A 373 1.62 -2.97 16.55
CA LEU A 373 0.33 -3.06 15.88
C LEU A 373 0.56 -3.04 14.37
N GLY A 374 0.14 -4.07 13.66
CA GLY A 374 -0.01 -4.03 12.21
C GLY A 374 -1.34 -3.36 11.86
N LEU A 375 -1.29 -2.30 11.07
CA LEU A 375 -2.41 -1.40 10.80
C LEU A 375 -2.77 -1.44 9.32
N ASP A 376 -4.05 -1.67 9.01
CA ASP A 376 -4.57 -1.50 7.66
C ASP A 376 -4.69 0.00 7.36
N VAL A 377 -3.89 0.50 6.43
CA VAL A 377 -3.77 1.95 6.18
C VAL A 377 -5.06 2.51 5.58
N GLU A 378 -5.65 1.83 4.62
CA GLU A 378 -6.86 2.30 3.92
C GLU A 378 -8.04 2.42 4.91
N THR A 379 -8.30 1.37 5.68
CA THR A 379 -9.35 1.34 6.69
C THR A 379 -9.08 2.36 7.80
N SER A 380 -7.81 2.50 8.21
CA SER A 380 -7.38 3.46 9.22
C SER A 380 -7.66 4.91 8.82
N LEU A 381 -7.33 5.30 7.58
CA LEU A 381 -7.52 6.66 7.08
C LEU A 381 -8.98 6.95 6.67
N GLN A 382 -9.75 5.95 6.24
CA GLN A 382 -11.17 6.10 5.87
C GLN A 382 -12.12 6.14 7.08
N TYR A 383 -11.72 5.60 8.24
CA TYR A 383 -12.59 5.44 9.41
C TYR A 383 -13.28 6.75 9.86
N CYS A 384 -12.56 7.88 9.83
CA CYS A 384 -13.12 9.18 10.20
C CYS A 384 -14.24 9.64 9.24
N GLN A 385 -14.17 9.21 7.98
CA GLN A 385 -15.13 9.62 6.94
C GLN A 385 -16.42 8.79 6.96
N LEU A 386 -16.31 7.51 7.33
CA LEU A 386 -17.44 6.58 7.38
C LEU A 386 -18.31 6.77 8.63
N ASN A 387 -17.74 7.29 9.72
CA ASN A 387 -18.45 7.46 11.00
C ASN A 387 -19.03 8.86 11.24
N GLY A 388 -19.04 9.73 10.22
CA GLY A 388 -19.76 11.02 10.27
C GLY A 388 -19.09 12.11 11.11
N ASP A 389 -17.82 11.95 11.44
CA ASP A 389 -17.05 12.97 12.15
C ASP A 389 -16.68 14.11 11.19
N SER A 390 -17.18 15.31 11.49
CA SER A 390 -16.87 16.52 10.71
C SER A 390 -15.36 16.83 10.77
N ILE A 391 -14.85 17.54 9.76
CA ILE A 391 -13.43 17.95 9.61
C ILE A 391 -12.84 18.64 10.87
N GLY A 392 -13.63 19.01 11.88
CA GLY A 392 -13.14 19.54 13.16
C GLY A 392 -13.18 18.59 14.38
N SER A 393 -13.84 17.42 14.35
CA SER A 393 -13.85 16.51 15.51
C SER A 393 -12.62 15.60 15.60
N CYS A 394 -11.86 15.48 14.51
CA CYS A 394 -10.54 14.83 14.52
C CYS A 394 -9.38 15.80 14.83
N ASP A 395 -9.61 17.12 14.78
CA ASP A 395 -8.58 18.13 15.07
C ASP A 395 -8.52 18.54 16.56
N THR A 396 -9.46 18.09 17.39
CA THR A 396 -9.44 18.35 18.83
C THR A 396 -10.19 17.28 19.61
N GLN A 397 -9.49 16.27 20.11
CA GLN A 397 -9.55 15.83 21.50
C GLN A 397 -8.18 15.40 21.98
#